data_AF-A0A8X6MEM3-F1
#
_entry.id   AF-A0A8X6MEM3-F1
#
_cell.length_a   1.000
_cell.length_b   1.000
_cell.length_c   1.000
_cell.angle_alpha   90.00
_cell.angle_beta   90.00
_cell.angle_gamma   90.00
#
_symmetry.space_group_name_H-M   'P 1'
#
loop_
_entity.id
_entity.type
_entity.pdbx_description
1 polymer ?
#
loop_
_entity_poly.entity_id
_entity_poly.type
_entity_poly.pdbx_seq_one_letter_code
_entity_poly.pdbx_strand_id
1 'polypeptide(L)'
;MTILVRKSRVAPIRVISIPRLELCACVLLAQHMRKICSCIKLKISDIVLHTDSTIALAWLNAPANQLKTFIANRVSKIQRLTETCVWTHVPTHLNPADIVSRGLHPRDLPDSDLWWRGPPFLEQGKLSSVQTNSGVLNEKEYSSELKTNEDI
;
A
#
# COMPACT_ATOMS: atom_id res chain seq x y z
N MET A 1 -12.37 -14.21 7.21
CA MET A 1 -10.92 -14.02 6.88
C MET A 1 -10.01 -14.42 8.05
N THR A 2 -8.72 -14.75 7.83
CA THR A 2 -7.74 -15.02 8.92
C THR A 2 -6.48 -14.18 8.73
N ILE A 3 -6.00 -13.53 9.78
CA ILE A 3 -4.72 -12.78 9.77
C ILE A 3 -3.57 -13.76 9.95
N LEU A 4 -2.67 -13.83 8.96
CA LEU A 4 -1.47 -14.66 9.08
C LEU A 4 -0.30 -13.90 9.72
N VAL A 5 -0.06 -12.66 9.28
CA VAL A 5 1.05 -11.82 9.76
C VAL A 5 0.64 -10.36 9.77
N ARG A 6 1.13 -9.61 10.77
CA ARG A 6 1.03 -8.15 10.83
C ARG A 6 2.40 -7.51 11.01
N LYS A 7 2.63 -6.36 10.39
CA LYS A 7 3.84 -5.55 10.60
C LYS A 7 3.53 -4.08 10.43
N SER A 8 3.86 -3.28 11.43
CA SER A 8 3.82 -1.82 11.38
C SER A 8 5.20 -1.25 11.73
N ARG A 9 5.46 0.00 11.34
CA ARG A 9 6.67 0.75 11.68
C ARG A 9 6.27 2.16 12.09
N VAL A 10 6.91 2.67 13.13
CA VAL A 10 6.75 4.06 13.57
C VAL A 10 7.32 4.99 12.49
N ALA A 11 6.66 6.12 12.28
CA ALA A 11 7.13 7.14 11.36
C ALA A 11 8.54 7.64 11.75
N PRO A 12 9.43 7.93 10.79
CA PRO A 12 10.75 8.47 11.08
C PRO A 12 10.67 9.82 11.79
N ILE A 13 11.67 10.14 12.63
CA ILE A 13 11.80 11.45 13.29
C ILE A 13 11.97 12.57 12.25
N ARG A 14 12.65 12.28 11.13
CA ARG A 14 12.77 13.22 10.02
C ARG A 14 11.42 13.38 9.34
N VAL A 15 10.96 14.63 9.26
CA VAL A 15 9.73 14.99 8.55
C VAL A 15 9.83 14.57 7.08
N ILE A 16 8.93 13.67 6.68
CA ILE A 16 8.69 13.28 5.30
C ILE A 16 7.19 13.40 5.03
N SER A 17 6.81 13.66 3.78
CA SER A 17 5.41 13.82 3.41
C SER A 17 4.62 12.51 3.60
N ILE A 18 3.31 12.63 3.77
CA ILE A 18 2.40 11.49 3.94
C ILE A 18 2.51 10.52 2.74
N PRO A 19 2.52 10.96 1.48
CA PRO A 19 2.67 10.01 0.36
C PRO A 19 4.01 9.29 0.33
N ARG A 20 5.08 9.94 0.79
CA ARG A 20 6.38 9.26 0.96
C ARG A 20 6.31 8.19 2.04
N LEU A 21 5.56 8.40 3.12
CA LEU A 21 5.30 7.39 4.16
C LEU A 21 4.47 6.23 3.61
N GLU A 22 3.41 6.52 2.87
CA GLU A 22 2.55 5.51 2.21
C GLU A 22 3.34 4.65 1.23
N LEU A 23 4.23 5.27 0.42
CA LEU A 23 5.14 4.53 -0.44
C LEU A 23 6.14 3.68 0.36
N CYS A 24 6.61 4.17 1.51
CA CYS A 24 7.44 3.35 2.41
C CYS A 24 6.67 2.15 2.99
N ALA A 25 5.38 2.31 3.28
CA ALA A 25 4.51 1.20 3.68
C ALA A 25 4.37 0.18 2.54
N CYS A 26 4.25 0.62 1.29
CA CYS A 26 4.24 -0.26 0.12
C CYS A 26 5.56 -1.04 -0.02
N VAL A 27 6.72 -0.41 0.20
CA VAL A 27 8.02 -1.11 0.24
C VAL A 27 8.03 -2.18 1.33
N LEU A 28 7.53 -1.85 2.52
CA LEU A 28 7.47 -2.77 3.64
C LEU A 28 6.61 -3.99 3.30
N LEU A 29 5.43 -3.77 2.71
CA LEU A 29 4.53 -4.83 2.26
C LEU A 29 5.20 -5.73 1.22
N ALA A 30 5.81 -5.17 0.18
CA ALA A 30 6.50 -5.91 -0.88
C ALA A 30 7.61 -6.82 -0.33
N GLN A 31 8.44 -6.29 0.57
CA GLN A 31 9.51 -7.07 1.21
C GLN A 31 8.95 -8.18 2.10
N HIS A 32 7.88 -7.89 2.84
CA HIS A 32 7.25 -8.86 3.72
C HIS A 32 6.61 -9.99 2.92
N MET A 33 5.87 -9.66 1.85
CA MET A 33 5.21 -10.65 1.02
C MET A 33 6.23 -11.61 0.39
N ARG A 34 7.34 -11.10 -0.14
CA ARG A 34 8.43 -11.96 -0.64
C ARG A 34 8.95 -12.93 0.42
N LYS A 35 9.13 -12.47 1.67
CA LYS A 35 9.57 -13.33 2.77
C LYS A 35 8.54 -14.39 3.10
N ILE A 36 7.26 -14.01 3.18
CA ILE A 36 6.16 -14.94 3.45
C ILE A 36 6.08 -16.01 2.36
N CYS A 37 6.11 -15.63 1.07
CA CYS A 37 6.10 -16.59 -0.04
C CYS A 37 7.30 -17.55 0.00
N SER A 38 8.47 -17.10 0.48
CA SER A 38 9.63 -17.98 0.65
C SER A 38 9.51 -18.95 1.83
N CYS A 39 8.67 -18.64 2.83
CA CYS A 39 8.50 -19.46 4.03
C CYS A 39 7.31 -20.44 3.93
N ILE A 40 6.26 -20.07 3.19
CA ILE A 40 5.05 -20.87 3.08
C ILE A 40 5.23 -21.94 1.99
N LYS A 41 4.99 -23.21 2.34
CA LYS A 41 5.03 -24.36 1.41
C LYS A 41 3.68 -24.58 0.70
N LEU A 42 3.00 -23.52 0.32
CA LEU A 42 1.71 -23.57 -0.37
C LEU A 42 1.88 -23.02 -1.78
N LYS A 43 1.18 -23.64 -2.73
CA LYS A 43 1.08 -23.11 -4.09
C LYS A 43 0.12 -21.93 -4.05
N ILE A 44 0.67 -20.72 -4.16
CA ILE A 44 -0.11 -19.49 -4.27
C ILE A 44 -0.36 -19.24 -5.76
N SER A 45 -1.63 -19.14 -6.17
CA SER A 45 -1.98 -18.84 -7.56
C SER A 45 -1.81 -17.35 -7.85
N ASP A 46 -2.32 -16.50 -6.96
CA ASP A 46 -2.41 -15.05 -7.16
C ASP A 46 -2.08 -14.32 -5.87
N ILE A 47 -1.41 -13.17 -6.00
CA ILE A 47 -1.11 -12.28 -4.89
C ILE A 47 -1.64 -10.89 -5.23
N VAL A 48 -2.61 -10.42 -4.45
CA VAL A 48 -3.16 -9.07 -4.56
C VAL A 48 -2.69 -8.25 -3.37
N LEU A 49 -2.09 -7.09 -3.65
CA LEU A 49 -1.56 -6.15 -2.68
C LEU A 49 -2.42 -4.89 -2.70
N HIS A 50 -2.93 -4.49 -1.55
CA HIS A 50 -3.83 -3.35 -1.41
C HIS A 50 -3.12 -2.16 -0.78
N THR A 51 -3.41 -0.96 -1.28
CA THR A 51 -3.05 0.33 -0.66
C THR A 51 -4.23 1.28 -0.77
N ASP A 52 -4.46 2.12 0.23
CA ASP A 52 -5.47 3.18 0.18
C ASP A 52 -4.91 4.53 -0.30
N SER A 53 -3.59 4.58 -0.53
CA SER A 53 -2.94 5.73 -1.14
C SER A 53 -3.06 5.69 -2.66
N THR A 54 -3.93 6.55 -3.22
CA THR A 54 -4.04 6.72 -4.66
C THR A 54 -2.76 7.30 -5.26
N ILE A 55 -2.05 8.18 -4.55
CA ILE A 55 -0.77 8.76 -5.00
C ILE A 55 0.32 7.69 -5.06
N ALA A 56 0.47 6.87 -4.01
CA ALA A 56 1.45 5.79 -4.03
C ALA A 56 1.12 4.78 -5.13
N LEU A 57 -0.16 4.43 -5.32
CA LEU A 57 -0.59 3.55 -6.41
C LEU A 57 -0.29 4.16 -7.79
N ALA A 58 -0.50 5.46 -7.98
CA ALA A 58 -0.15 6.15 -9.21
C ALA A 58 1.36 6.10 -9.48
N TRP A 59 2.20 6.36 -8.48
CA TRP A 59 3.66 6.22 -8.63
C TRP A 59 4.10 4.80 -8.94
N LEU A 60 3.43 3.78 -8.39
CA LEU A 60 3.72 2.38 -8.69
C LEU A 60 3.45 2.01 -10.16
N ASN A 61 2.47 2.68 -10.78
CA ASN A 61 2.12 2.50 -12.19
C ASN A 61 2.95 3.39 -13.13
N ALA A 62 3.73 4.34 -12.60
CA ALA A 62 4.57 5.21 -13.39
C ALA A 62 5.96 4.58 -13.66
N PRO A 63 6.59 4.91 -14.80
CA PRO A 63 8.00 4.60 -15.04
C PRO A 63 8.91 5.25 -13.99
N ALA A 64 9.70 4.45 -13.28
CA ALA A 64 10.54 4.95 -12.19
C ALA A 64 11.57 6.01 -12.64
N ASN A 65 12.00 5.99 -13.90
CA ASN A 65 12.96 6.95 -14.44
C ASN A 65 12.42 8.39 -14.53
N GLN A 66 11.10 8.57 -14.54
CA GLN A 66 10.41 9.87 -14.55
C GLN A 66 10.25 10.48 -13.15
N LEU A 67 10.52 9.71 -12.10
CA LEU A 67 10.31 10.11 -10.71
C LEU A 67 11.63 10.58 -10.09
N LYS A 68 11.55 11.48 -9.10
CA LYS A 68 12.70 11.90 -8.31
C LYS A 68 13.29 10.71 -7.54
N THR A 69 14.60 10.76 -7.30
CA THR A 69 15.42 9.64 -6.79
C THR A 69 14.82 8.90 -5.60
N PHE A 70 14.21 9.61 -4.63
CA PHE A 70 13.60 8.99 -3.45
C PHE A 70 12.45 8.04 -3.82
N ILE A 71 11.56 8.49 -4.71
CA ILE A 71 10.38 7.78 -5.18
C ILE A 71 10.82 6.70 -6.18
N ALA A 72 11.63 7.07 -7.18
CA ALA A 72 12.16 6.16 -8.21
C ALA A 72 12.79 4.90 -7.61
N ASN A 73 13.71 5.05 -6.64
CA ASN A 73 14.38 3.92 -6.01
C ASN A 73 13.41 2.98 -5.28
N ARG A 74 12.32 3.51 -4.72
CA ARG A 74 11.30 2.72 -4.01
C ARG A 74 10.35 2.04 -4.98
N VAL A 75 9.90 2.76 -6.01
CA VAL A 75 9.06 2.21 -7.09
C VAL A 75 9.78 1.06 -7.79
N SER A 76 11.02 1.26 -8.25
CA SER A 76 11.82 0.20 -8.88
C SER A 76 11.98 -1.02 -7.97
N LYS A 77 12.18 -0.80 -6.67
CA LYS A 77 12.30 -1.88 -5.69
C LYS A 77 10.98 -2.63 -5.52
N ILE A 78 9.85 -1.93 -5.45
CA ILE A 78 8.53 -2.55 -5.30
C ILE A 78 8.21 -3.35 -6.56
N GLN A 79 8.27 -2.73 -7.74
CA GLN A 79 8.01 -3.39 -9.02
C GLN A 79 8.83 -4.68 -9.18
N ARG A 80 10.13 -4.66 -8.85
CA ARG A 80 10.99 -5.86 -8.88
C ARG A 80 10.59 -6.94 -7.85
N LEU A 81 10.13 -6.55 -6.68
CA LEU A 81 9.75 -7.51 -5.62
C LEU A 81 8.36 -8.12 -5.85
N THR A 82 7.51 -7.44 -6.62
CA THR A 82 6.10 -7.77 -6.78
C THR A 82 5.71 -7.93 -8.25
N GLU A 83 6.65 -8.36 -9.10
CA GLU A 83 6.44 -8.54 -10.55
C GLU A 83 5.28 -9.50 -10.86
N THR A 84 5.07 -10.49 -10.00
CA THR A 84 3.99 -11.49 -10.11
C THR A 84 2.75 -11.14 -9.27
N CYS A 85 2.67 -9.93 -8.72
CA CYS A 85 1.57 -9.51 -7.86
C CYS A 85 0.76 -8.39 -8.53
N VAL A 86 -0.51 -8.27 -8.15
CA VAL A 86 -1.39 -7.17 -8.60
C VAL A 86 -1.51 -6.14 -7.48
N TRP A 87 -1.27 -4.87 -7.79
CA TRP A 87 -1.54 -3.77 -6.88
C TRP A 87 -2.92 -3.18 -7.13
N THR A 88 -3.70 -2.98 -6.08
CA THR A 88 -5.05 -2.41 -6.17
C THR A 88 -5.31 -1.40 -5.08
N HIS A 89 -6.25 -0.49 -5.36
CA HIS A 89 -6.71 0.47 -4.37
C HIS A 89 -7.76 -0.16 -3.44
N VAL A 90 -7.68 0.14 -2.15
CA VAL A 90 -8.76 -0.11 -1.18
C VAL A 90 -9.18 1.22 -0.55
N PRO A 91 -10.48 1.52 -0.39
CA PRO A 91 -10.88 2.74 0.33
C PRO A 91 -10.30 2.78 1.74
N THR A 92 -9.83 3.95 2.20
CA THR A 92 -9.22 4.15 3.53
C THR A 92 -10.07 3.57 4.67
N HIS A 93 -11.39 3.76 4.64
CA HIS A 93 -12.31 3.24 5.67
C HIS A 93 -12.48 1.71 5.65
N LEU A 94 -11.98 1.03 4.60
CA LEU A 94 -11.92 -0.42 4.46
C LEU A 94 -10.49 -0.96 4.54
N ASN A 95 -9.51 -0.13 4.88
CA ASN A 95 -8.11 -0.53 5.03
C ASN A 95 -7.82 -0.91 6.49
N PRO A 96 -7.70 -2.21 6.84
CA PRO A 96 -7.36 -2.62 8.20
C PRO A 96 -5.94 -2.20 8.62
N ALA A 97 -5.03 -1.90 7.67
CA ALA A 97 -3.69 -1.43 8.01
C ALA A 97 -3.71 -0.06 8.71
N ASP A 98 -4.75 0.75 8.44
CA ASP A 98 -4.89 2.08 9.02
C ASP A 98 -5.18 2.05 10.52
N ILE A 99 -5.87 1.01 11.00
CA ILE A 99 -6.11 0.78 12.43
C ILE A 99 -4.77 0.66 13.19
N VAL A 100 -3.75 0.06 12.58
CA VAL A 100 -2.44 -0.13 13.20
C VAL A 100 -1.50 1.05 12.96
N SER A 101 -1.64 1.76 11.85
CA SER A 101 -0.78 2.90 11.51
C SER A 101 -1.19 4.18 12.25
N ARG A 102 -2.50 4.45 12.36
CA ARG A 102 -3.07 5.62 13.05
C ARG A 102 -3.35 5.36 14.52
N GLY A 103 -3.50 4.08 14.88
CA GLY A 103 -3.86 3.65 16.22
C GLY A 103 -5.37 3.58 16.40
N LEU A 104 -5.78 2.64 17.26
CA LEU A 104 -7.13 2.50 17.77
C LEU A 104 -7.03 2.41 19.29
N HIS A 105 -7.99 3.00 20.00
CA HIS A 105 -8.00 2.88 21.45
C HIS A 105 -8.10 1.38 21.82
N PRO A 106 -7.26 0.83 22.73
CA PRO A 106 -7.24 -0.61 23.00
C PRO A 106 -8.61 -1.22 23.36
N ARG A 107 -9.46 -0.42 24.04
CA ARG A 107 -10.84 -0.76 24.38
C ARG A 107 -11.77 -1.03 23.18
N ASP A 108 -11.52 -0.40 22.04
CA ASP A 108 -12.37 -0.49 20.84
C ASP A 108 -11.88 -1.60 19.89
N LEU A 109 -10.66 -2.12 20.12
CA LEU A 109 -10.08 -3.17 19.28
C LEU A 109 -10.88 -4.48 19.27
N PRO A 110 -11.43 -4.98 20.40
CA PRO A 110 -12.26 -6.18 20.40
C PRO A 110 -13.47 -6.07 19.47
N ASP A 111 -14.06 -4.88 19.35
CA ASP A 111 -15.27 -4.61 18.58
C ASP A 111 -14.97 -4.22 17.11
N SER A 112 -13.70 -4.22 16.71
CA SER A 112 -13.30 -3.86 15.36
C SER A 112 -13.49 -5.01 14.37
N ASP A 113 -14.69 -5.10 13.78
CA ASP A 113 -14.99 -6.07 12.72
C ASP A 113 -14.02 -5.93 11.53
N LEU A 114 -13.66 -4.70 11.15
CA LEU A 114 -12.72 -4.46 10.07
C LEU A 114 -11.35 -5.11 10.34
N TRP A 115 -10.89 -5.07 11.60
CA TRP A 115 -9.63 -5.69 11.98
C TRP A 115 -9.73 -7.22 12.02
N TRP A 116 -10.76 -7.76 12.67
CA TRP A 116 -10.85 -9.21 12.94
C TRP A 116 -11.43 -10.02 11.78
N ARG A 117 -12.45 -9.48 11.10
CA ARG A 117 -13.13 -10.13 9.98
C ARG A 117 -12.60 -9.68 8.63
N GLY A 118 -11.93 -8.52 8.59
CA GLY A 118 -11.46 -7.91 7.36
C GLY A 118 -12.57 -7.18 6.61
N PRO A 119 -12.22 -6.51 5.50
CA PRO A 119 -13.19 -5.80 4.69
C PRO A 119 -14.11 -6.77 3.91
N PRO A 120 -15.42 -6.43 3.76
CA PRO A 120 -16.40 -7.35 3.16
C PRO A 120 -16.06 -7.85 1.76
N PHE A 121 -15.33 -7.06 0.96
CA PHE A 121 -14.98 -7.41 -0.42
C PHE A 121 -14.03 -8.60 -0.52
N LEU A 122 -13.23 -8.88 0.51
CA LEU A 122 -12.32 -10.03 0.52
C LEU A 122 -13.09 -11.35 0.70
N GLU A 123 -14.22 -11.34 1.40
CA GLU A 123 -15.07 -12.52 1.55
C GLU A 123 -15.93 -12.77 0.31
N GLN A 124 -16.33 -11.71 -0.39
CA GLN A 124 -17.18 -11.78 -1.57
C GLN A 124 -16.41 -12.08 -2.86
N GLY A 125 -15.07 -12.13 -2.80
CA GLY A 125 -14.20 -12.40 -3.95
C GLY A 125 -14.24 -11.32 -5.04
N LYS A 126 -14.88 -10.18 -4.75
CA LYS A 126 -14.98 -9.03 -5.63
C LYS A 126 -14.81 -7.81 -4.75
N LEU A 127 -13.81 -6.97 -5.05
CA LEU A 127 -14.06 -5.54 -4.90
C LEU A 127 -15.28 -5.27 -5.76
N SER A 128 -16.45 -5.18 -5.13
CA SER A 128 -17.58 -4.54 -5.78
C SER A 128 -17.01 -3.26 -6.36
N SER A 129 -17.32 -2.99 -7.62
CA SER A 129 -17.12 -1.69 -8.24
C SER A 129 -17.99 -0.66 -7.50
N VAL A 130 -17.79 -0.53 -6.19
CA VAL A 130 -18.14 0.65 -5.41
C VAL A 130 -17.21 1.67 -5.98
N GLN A 131 -17.76 2.34 -7.00
CA GLN A 131 -17.34 3.59 -7.57
C GLN A 131 -15.87 3.88 -7.27
N THR A 132 -15.05 3.77 -8.29
CA THR A 132 -13.95 4.72 -8.45
C THR A 132 -14.55 6.13 -8.39
N ASN A 133 -14.93 6.59 -7.19
CA ASN A 133 -14.42 7.86 -6.72
C ASN A 133 -12.93 7.61 -6.74
N SER A 134 -12.33 7.82 -7.92
CA SER A 134 -10.93 8.08 -8.09
C SER A 134 -10.64 9.06 -6.98
N GLY A 135 -10.13 8.58 -5.84
CA GLY A 135 -9.85 9.43 -4.71
C GLY A 135 -8.96 10.50 -5.28
N VAL A 136 -9.49 11.72 -5.39
CA VAL A 136 -9.02 12.74 -6.34
C VAL A 136 -7.51 12.74 -6.22
N LEU A 137 -6.84 12.24 -7.26
CA LEU A 137 -5.39 12.17 -7.26
C LEU A 137 -4.96 13.61 -7.02
N ASN A 138 -4.24 13.84 -5.93
CA ASN A 138 -3.74 15.16 -5.65
C ASN A 138 -2.65 15.44 -6.69
N GLU A 139 -3.05 15.98 -7.85
CA GLU A 139 -2.19 16.15 -9.02
C GLU A 139 -0.97 16.99 -8.68
N LYS A 140 -1.11 17.97 -7.79
CA LYS A 140 0.00 18.79 -7.31
C LYS A 140 1.03 17.95 -6.56
N GLU A 141 0.58 17.09 -5.66
CA GLU A 141 1.45 16.26 -4.84
C GLU A 141 2.09 15.13 -5.64
N TYR A 142 1.34 14.50 -6.54
CA TYR A 142 1.87 13.56 -7.53
C TYR A 142 2.94 14.21 -8.42
N SER A 143 2.63 15.35 -9.03
CA SER A 143 3.50 16.02 -10.01
C SER A 143 4.75 16.64 -9.36
N SER A 144 4.72 16.94 -8.07
CA SER A 144 5.87 17.48 -7.33
C SER A 144 7.08 16.53 -7.32
N GLU A 145 6.85 15.24 -7.54
CA GLU A 145 7.87 14.19 -7.54
C GLU A 145 8.25 13.71 -8.95
N LEU A 146 7.73 14.34 -10.01
CA LEU A 146 8.24 14.15 -11.36
C LEU A 146 9.55 14.91 -11.54
N LYS A 147 10.50 14.32 -12.28
CA LYS A 147 11.73 15.00 -12.69
C LYS A 147 11.39 16.14 -13.64
N THR A 148 12.02 17.28 -13.45
CA THR A 148 12.00 18.38 -14.42
C THR A 148 13.26 18.34 -15.30
N ASN A 149 13.31 19.19 -16.32
CA ASN A 149 14.49 19.33 -17.19
C ASN A 149 15.77 19.76 -16.43
N GLU A 150 15.65 20.18 -15.17
CA GLU A 150 16.78 20.53 -14.28
C GLU A 150 17.33 19.32 -13.50
N ASP A 151 16.62 18.20 -13.48
CA ASP A 151 16.97 16.97 -12.74
C ASP A 151 17.67 15.90 -13.63
N ILE A 152 18.01 16.23 -14.88
CA ILE A 152 18.60 15.33 -15.89
C ILE A 152 20.11 15.55 -16.00
#